data_AF-A0A553IIW7-F1
#
_entry.id   AF-A0A553IIW7-F1
#
_cell.length_a   1.000
_cell.length_b   1.000
_cell.length_c   1.000
_cell.angle_alpha   90.00
_cell.angle_beta   90.00
_cell.angle_gamma   90.00
#
_symmetry.space_group_name_H-M   'P 1'
#
loop_
_entity.id
_entity.type
_entity.pdbx_description
1 polymer ?
#
loop_
_entity_poly.entity_id
_entity_poly.type
_entity_poly.pdbx_seq_one_letter_code
_entity_poly.pdbx_strand_id
1 'polypeptide(L)'
;MKKGLAILFVVTSIIAVFAFLPRANATDTYVTLDINPSVELIVTPGDRVIYANALNEDGVVLLADLELVGKKIDVAVTLIIDKSIELGFIVEGDDETIVSV
;
A
#
# COMPACT_ATOMS: atom_id res chain seq x y z
N MET A 1 -12.27 -29.65 -45.09
CA MET A 1 -11.04 -29.85 -44.30
C MET A 1 -10.19 -28.58 -44.14
N LYS A 2 -9.88 -27.85 -45.22
CA LYS A 2 -9.01 -26.64 -45.16
C LYS A 2 -9.57 -25.47 -44.32
N LYS A 3 -10.90 -25.24 -44.34
CA LYS A 3 -11.56 -24.15 -43.60
C LYS A 3 -11.56 -24.35 -42.07
N GLY A 4 -11.67 -25.61 -41.61
CA GLY A 4 -11.62 -25.93 -40.17
C GLY A 4 -10.23 -25.73 -39.57
N LEU A 5 -9.18 -26.07 -40.34
CA LEU A 5 -7.79 -25.85 -39.93
C LEU A 5 -7.45 -24.35 -39.83
N ALA A 6 -7.97 -23.53 -40.73
CA ALA A 6 -7.79 -22.08 -40.69
C ALA A 6 -8.46 -21.44 -39.46
N ILE A 7 -9.68 -21.88 -39.10
CA ILE A 7 -10.38 -21.39 -37.91
C ILE A 7 -9.62 -21.77 -36.64
N LEU A 8 -9.12 -23.01 -36.56
CA LEU A 8 -8.34 -23.46 -35.41
C LEU A 8 -7.09 -22.61 -35.22
N PHE A 9 -6.39 -22.29 -36.30
CA PHE A 9 -5.18 -21.48 -36.26
C PHE A 9 -5.45 -20.04 -35.76
N VAL A 10 -6.57 -19.46 -36.19
CA VAL A 10 -7.01 -18.12 -35.75
C VAL A 10 -7.34 -18.13 -34.26
N VAL A 11 -8.08 -19.13 -33.79
CA VAL A 11 -8.46 -19.26 -32.37
C VAL A 11 -7.22 -19.44 -31.49
N THR A 12 -6.28 -20.30 -31.88
CA THR A 12 -5.01 -20.46 -31.14
C THR A 12 -4.17 -19.19 -31.13
N SER A 13 -4.19 -18.44 -32.23
CA SER A 13 -3.45 -17.16 -32.32
C SER A 13 -4.04 -16.11 -31.37
N ILE A 14 -5.37 -16.04 -31.27
CA ILE A 14 -6.06 -15.14 -30.35
C ILE A 14 -5.76 -15.53 -28.89
N ILE A 15 -5.84 -16.81 -28.55
CA ILE A 15 -5.54 -17.30 -27.19
C ILE A 15 -4.08 -17.01 -26.81
N ALA A 16 -3.14 -17.21 -27.74
CA ALA A 16 -1.74 -16.90 -27.52
C ALA A 16 -1.56 -15.40 -27.25
N VAL A 17 -2.17 -14.52 -28.05
CA VAL A 17 -2.09 -13.06 -27.82
C VAL A 17 -2.61 -12.69 -26.44
N PHE A 18 -3.76 -13.21 -26.01
CA PHE A 18 -4.31 -12.93 -24.67
C PHE A 18 -3.44 -13.45 -23.53
N ALA A 19 -2.76 -14.59 -23.72
CA ALA A 19 -1.86 -15.17 -22.71
C ALA A 19 -0.57 -14.36 -22.52
N PHE A 20 -0.10 -13.68 -23.58
CA PHE A 20 1.12 -12.88 -23.58
C PHE A 20 0.88 -11.38 -23.34
N LEU A 21 -0.36 -10.95 -23.07
CA LEU A 21 -0.60 -9.57 -22.66
C LEU A 21 0.11 -9.30 -21.32
N PRO A 22 0.92 -8.23 -21.22
CA PRO A 22 1.56 -7.86 -19.96
C PRO A 22 0.47 -7.57 -18.93
N ARG A 23 0.51 -8.28 -17.80
CA ARG A 23 -0.29 -7.91 -16.63
C ARG A 23 0.37 -6.69 -16.01
N ALA A 24 -0.35 -5.57 -15.99
CA ALA A 24 0.02 -4.44 -15.15
C ALA A 24 -0.11 -4.89 -13.70
N ASN A 25 1.00 -5.24 -13.07
CA ASN A 25 1.07 -5.31 -11.62
C ASN A 25 1.20 -3.85 -11.17
N ALA A 26 0.23 -3.36 -10.38
CA ALA A 26 0.34 -2.03 -9.82
C ALA A 26 1.62 -1.97 -8.99
N THR A 27 2.49 -1.04 -9.39
CA THR A 27 3.72 -0.67 -8.70
C THR A 27 3.41 -0.36 -7.24
N ASP A 28 4.27 -0.83 -6.35
CA ASP A 28 4.17 -0.59 -4.90
C ASP A 28 3.91 0.91 -4.61
N THR A 29 2.88 1.19 -3.82
CA THR A 29 2.54 2.56 -3.38
C THR A 29 3.27 2.85 -2.08
N TYR A 30 4.09 3.90 -2.08
CA TYR A 30 4.82 4.34 -0.90
C TYR A 30 4.07 5.51 -0.27
N VAL A 31 3.68 5.39 1.00
CA VAL A 31 3.09 6.48 1.80
C VAL A 31 4.12 6.88 2.85
N THR A 32 4.53 8.14 2.84
CA THR A 32 5.45 8.69 3.84
C THR A 32 4.70 9.71 4.69
N LEU A 33 4.64 9.48 6.00
CA LEU A 33 4.11 10.44 6.97
C LEU A 33 5.30 11.13 7.64
N ASP A 34 5.52 12.41 7.31
CA ASP A 34 6.52 13.25 7.96
C ASP A 34 5.87 14.03 9.11
N ILE A 35 5.55 13.27 10.15
CA ILE A 35 5.26 13.77 11.49
C ILE A 35 6.52 13.44 12.29
N ASN A 36 6.84 14.19 13.35
CA ASN A 36 7.72 13.62 14.37
C ASN A 36 6.82 12.89 15.38
N PRO A 37 6.39 11.67 15.03
CA PRO A 37 7.26 10.52 14.73
C PRO A 37 7.26 10.00 13.28
N SER A 38 8.41 9.52 12.79
CA SER A 38 8.56 9.04 11.39
C SER A 38 8.53 7.51 11.27
N VAL A 39 7.66 6.99 10.40
CA VAL A 39 7.46 5.56 10.16
C VAL A 39 7.36 5.23 8.67
N GLU A 40 7.82 4.05 8.27
CA GLU A 40 7.70 3.52 6.91
C GLU A 40 6.69 2.37 6.90
N LEU A 41 5.79 2.36 5.91
CA LEU A 41 4.86 1.27 5.65
C LEU A 41 5.10 0.72 4.24
N ILE A 42 5.21 -0.61 4.12
CA ILE A 42 5.12 -1.29 2.81
C ILE A 42 3.73 -1.86 2.69
N VAL A 43 3.06 -1.60 1.56
CA VAL A 43 1.70 -2.06 1.29
C VAL A 43 1.65 -2.92 0.02
N THR A 44 0.69 -3.83 -0.03
CA THR A 44 0.36 -4.57 -1.25
C THR A 44 -0.35 -3.65 -2.27
N PRO A 45 -0.42 -4.05 -3.54
CA PRO A 45 -1.30 -3.43 -4.54
C PRO A 45 -2.81 -3.34 -4.17
N GLY A 46 -3.27 -4.09 -3.17
CA GLY A 46 -4.63 -4.03 -2.63
C GLY A 46 -4.75 -3.24 -1.33
N ASP A 47 -3.85 -2.28 -1.10
CA ASP A 47 -3.82 -1.34 0.02
C ASP A 47 -3.69 -1.96 1.42
N ARG A 48 -3.04 -3.13 1.53
CA ARG A 48 -2.81 -3.81 2.81
C ARG A 48 -1.37 -3.67 3.27
N VAL A 49 -1.17 -3.28 4.53
CA VAL A 49 0.16 -3.21 5.15
C VAL A 49 0.76 -4.60 5.26
N ILE A 50 1.99 -4.78 4.79
CA ILE A 50 2.77 -6.02 4.93
C ILE A 50 4.02 -5.83 5.78
N TYR A 51 4.44 -4.59 6.00
CA TYR A 51 5.59 -4.24 6.84
C TYR A 51 5.42 -2.84 7.40
N ALA A 52 5.90 -2.64 8.63
CA ALA A 52 5.97 -1.34 9.30
C ALA A 52 7.33 -1.22 10.00
N ASN A 53 8.00 -0.08 9.82
CA ASN A 53 9.32 0.18 10.39
C ASN A 53 9.41 1.60 10.95
N ALA A 54 10.07 1.74 12.11
CA ALA A 54 10.39 3.05 12.67
C ALA A 54 11.61 3.63 11.96
N LEU A 55 11.55 4.91 11.59
CA LEU A 55 12.66 5.63 10.98
C LEU A 55 13.44 6.49 12.00
N ASN A 56 12.88 6.71 13.19
CA ASN A 56 13.50 7.46 14.30
C ASN A 56 13.08 6.88 15.67
N GLU A 57 13.64 7.43 16.76
CA GLU A 57 13.38 6.96 18.14
C GLU A 57 11.91 7.14 18.54
N ASP A 58 11.29 8.27 18.19
CA ASP A 58 9.87 8.53 18.45
C ASP A 58 8.98 7.52 17.70
N GLY A 59 9.37 7.10 16.49
CA GLY A 59 8.69 6.08 15.71
C GLY A 59 8.74 4.70 16.36
N VAL A 60 9.81 4.39 17.10
CA VAL A 60 9.89 3.15 17.89
C VAL A 60 8.86 3.19 19.02
N VAL A 61 8.72 4.33 19.70
CA VAL A 61 7.71 4.52 20.76
C VAL A 61 6.30 4.43 20.19
N LEU A 62 6.06 5.08 19.05
CA LEU A 62 4.76 5.08 18.37
C LEU A 62 4.33 3.67 17.97
N LEU A 63 5.23 2.87 17.38
CA LEU A 63 4.90 1.54 16.85
C LEU A 63 4.85 0.43 17.92
N ALA A 64 5.33 0.69 19.15
CA ALA A 64 5.49 -0.34 20.18
C ALA A 64 4.21 -1.16 20.46
N ASP A 65 3.04 -0.51 20.41
CA ASP A 65 1.73 -1.11 20.71
C ASP A 65 0.76 -1.05 19.52
N LEU A 66 1.27 -0.95 18.28
CA LEU A 66 0.44 -0.89 17.07
C LEU A 66 0.51 -2.17 16.25
N GLU A 67 -0.63 -2.85 16.11
CA GLU A 67 -0.78 -3.97 15.17
C GLU A 67 -1.17 -3.44 13.78
N LEU A 68 -0.22 -3.18 12.89
CA LEU A 68 -0.54 -2.59 11.57
C LEU A 68 -0.64 -3.62 10.43
N VAL A 69 0.13 -4.71 10.49
CA VAL A 69 0.23 -5.70 9.42
C VAL A 69 -1.13 -6.36 9.14
N GLY A 70 -1.50 -6.43 7.86
CA GLY A 70 -2.77 -6.98 7.38
C GLY A 70 -3.93 -5.98 7.34
N LYS A 71 -3.81 -4.83 8.02
CA LYS A 71 -4.82 -3.76 7.95
C LYS A 71 -4.74 -3.04 6.60
N LYS A 72 -5.87 -2.44 6.22
CA LYS A 72 -5.88 -1.51 5.09
C LYS A 72 -5.12 -0.23 5.47
N ILE A 73 -4.54 0.44 4.48
CA ILE A 73 -3.72 1.64 4.69
C ILE A 73 -4.50 2.77 5.39
N ASP A 74 -5.77 2.98 5.03
CA ASP A 74 -6.64 3.97 5.67
C ASP A 74 -6.77 3.72 7.18
N VAL A 75 -7.04 2.47 7.56
CA VAL A 75 -7.14 2.07 8.97
C VAL A 75 -5.79 2.18 9.68
N ALA A 76 -4.70 1.79 9.02
CA ALA A 76 -3.36 1.85 9.61
C ALA A 76 -2.93 3.31 9.89
N VAL A 77 -3.20 4.22 8.96
CA VAL A 77 -2.91 5.65 9.13
C VAL A 77 -3.77 6.25 10.24
N THR A 78 -5.06 5.92 10.33
CA THR A 78 -5.90 6.37 11.45
C THR A 78 -5.35 5.92 12.80
N LEU A 79 -4.95 4.65 12.93
CA LEU A 79 -4.35 4.14 14.18
C LEU A 79 -3.05 4.86 14.54
N ILE A 80 -2.21 5.18 13.55
CA ILE A 80 -0.99 5.95 13.75
C ILE A 80 -1.31 7.35 14.27
N ILE A 81 -2.29 8.04 13.67
CA ILE A 81 -2.71 9.39 14.10
C ILE A 81 -3.29 9.34 15.51
N ASP A 82 -4.23 8.43 15.78
CA ASP A 82 -4.85 8.27 17.09
C ASP A 82 -3.80 8.01 18.17
N LYS A 83 -2.84 7.13 17.90
CA LYS A 83 -1.74 6.84 18.83
C LYS A 83 -0.79 8.02 18.99
N SER A 84 -0.55 8.79 17.92
CA SER A 84 0.27 10.00 17.98
C SER A 84 -0.38 11.09 18.84
N ILE A 85 -1.71 11.22 18.80
CA ILE A 85 -2.47 12.09 19.71
C ILE A 85 -2.40 11.57 21.14
N GLU A 86 -2.61 10.27 21.35
CA GLU A 86 -2.54 9.63 22.69
C GLU A 86 -1.18 9.85 23.36
N LEU A 87 -0.10 9.75 22.58
CA LEU A 87 1.27 9.94 23.05
C LEU A 87 1.68 11.43 23.13
N GLY A 88 0.82 12.35 22.68
CA GLY A 88 1.06 13.79 22.72
C GLY A 88 1.99 14.32 21.63
N PHE A 89 2.27 13.54 20.59
CA PHE A 89 3.02 13.99 19.41
C PHE A 89 2.20 14.91 18.50
N ILE A 90 0.88 14.78 18.52
CA ILE A 90 -0.05 15.68 17.85
C ILE A 90 -0.88 16.38 18.92
N VAL A 91 -0.85 17.71 18.94
CA VAL A 91 -1.70 18.53 19.79
C VAL A 91 -2.87 19.03 18.95
N GLU A 92 -4.10 18.76 19.37
CA GLU A 92 -5.29 19.29 18.70
C GLU A 92 -5.25 20.82 18.73
N GLY A 93 -5.07 21.46 17.57
CA GLY A 93 -5.13 22.92 17.42
C GLY A 93 -3.91 23.60 16.78
N ASP A 94 -2.86 22.87 16.40
CA ASP A 94 -1.76 23.42 15.59
C ASP A 94 -2.00 23.17 14.08
N ASP A 95 -1.86 24.23 13.29
CA ASP A 95 -2.50 24.46 11.99
C ASP A 95 -1.99 23.62 10.78
N GLU A 96 -1.06 22.66 10.93
CA GLU A 96 -0.52 21.95 9.76
C GLU A 96 -0.31 20.45 10.00
N THR A 97 -1.33 19.65 9.68
CA THR A 97 -1.13 18.22 9.37
C THR A 97 -1.46 18.00 7.89
N ILE A 98 -0.44 17.81 7.06
CA ILE A 98 -0.60 17.50 5.63
C ILE A 98 -0.39 16.00 5.43
N VAL A 99 -1.41 15.30 4.94
CA VAL A 99 -1.31 13.91 4.47
C VAL A 99 -1.41 13.92 2.95
N SER A 100 -0.36 13.47 2.26
CA SER A 100 -0.40 13.19 0.81
C SER A 100 -0.41 11.67 0.57
N VAL A 101 -1.19 11.25 -0.44
CA VAL A 101 -1.39 9.86 -0.86
C VAL A 101 -0.89 9.69 -2.28
#